data_AF-A0A259MGQ8-F1
#
_entry.id   AF-A0A259MGQ8-F1
#
_cell.length_a   1.000
_cell.length_b   1.000
_cell.length_c   1.000
_cell.angle_alpha   90.00
_cell.angle_beta   90.00
_cell.angle_gamma   90.00
#
_symmetry.space_group_name_H-M   'P 1'
#
loop_
_entity.id
_entity.type
_entity.pdbx_description
1 polymer ?
#
loop_
_entity_poly.entity_id
_entity_poly.type
_entity_poly.pdbx_seq_one_letter_code
_entity_poly.pdbx_strand_id
1 'polypeptide(L)'
;MSDIEALRKSLALSSEGLASEEKKKMAVDAITTIIDALGRGVGPFGEWEQRCLAAAIIALRAGKNDESRSLARRAIWPEENRRNSGVARLLLRPGMLTLDELTRELNVAVAMPSRRVRPVE
;
A
#
# COMPACT_ATOMS: atom_id res chain seq x y z
N MET A 1 21.81 -2.50 10.74
CA MET A 1 20.46 -2.09 10.31
C MET A 1 20.10 -3.02 9.16
N SER A 2 19.05 -3.80 9.30
CA SER A 2 18.59 -4.74 8.26
C SER A 2 18.00 -4.00 7.06
N ASP A 3 17.96 -4.63 5.90
CA ASP A 3 17.39 -4.03 4.68
C ASP A 3 15.93 -3.62 4.87
N ILE A 4 15.16 -4.40 5.63
CA ILE A 4 13.77 -4.09 5.96
C ILE A 4 13.65 -2.87 6.90
N GLU A 5 14.61 -2.66 7.81
CA GLU A 5 14.65 -1.46 8.65
C GLU A 5 15.01 -0.21 7.84
N ALA A 6 15.93 -0.34 6.87
CA ALA A 6 16.27 0.74 5.95
C ALA A 6 15.05 1.16 5.11
N LEU A 7 14.31 0.18 4.59
CA LEU A 7 13.07 0.37 3.85
C LEU A 7 11.98 1.06 4.69
N ARG A 8 11.81 0.65 5.95
CA ARG A 8 10.84 1.30 6.85
C ARG A 8 11.15 2.78 7.05
N LYS A 9 12.43 3.13 7.20
CA LYS A 9 12.88 4.52 7.38
C LYS A 9 12.67 5.37 6.14
N SER A 10 12.98 4.86 4.94
CA SER A 10 12.81 5.61 3.70
C SER A 10 11.34 5.98 3.43
N LEU A 11 10.40 5.15 3.89
CA LEU A 11 8.96 5.35 3.71
C LEU A 11 8.29 6.24 4.77
N ALA A 12 9.04 6.74 5.76
CA ALA A 12 8.52 7.48 6.91
C ALA A 12 8.21 8.98 6.66
N LEU A 13 8.34 9.47 5.42
CA LEU A 13 8.12 10.88 5.06
C LEU A 13 6.71 11.38 5.44
N SER A 14 6.55 12.64 5.86
CA SER A 14 5.21 13.21 6.11
C SER A 14 4.51 13.54 4.79
N SER A 15 3.18 13.38 4.74
CA SER A 15 2.31 13.87 3.65
C SER A 15 1.42 15.05 4.07
N GLU A 16 1.65 15.60 5.26
CA GLU A 16 0.90 16.74 5.78
C GLU A 16 1.13 17.99 4.92
N GLY A 17 0.05 18.72 4.62
CA GLY A 17 0.10 19.93 3.80
C GLY A 17 0.20 19.73 2.28
N LEU A 18 0.37 18.51 1.79
CA LEU A 18 0.48 18.23 0.34
C LEU A 18 -0.87 18.23 -0.37
N ALA A 19 -0.86 18.60 -1.66
CA ALA A 19 -2.04 18.50 -2.50
C ALA A 19 -2.45 17.04 -2.75
N SER A 20 -3.72 16.81 -3.12
CA SER A 20 -4.25 15.45 -3.34
C SER A 20 -3.47 14.65 -4.39
N GLU A 21 -3.01 15.29 -5.46
CA GLU A 21 -2.21 14.64 -6.51
C GLU A 21 -0.81 14.24 -6.03
N GLU A 22 -0.18 15.09 -5.21
CA GLU A 22 1.11 14.76 -4.59
C GLU A 22 0.97 13.61 -3.59
N LYS A 23 -0.12 13.60 -2.81
CA LYS A 23 -0.46 12.47 -1.92
C LYS A 23 -0.68 11.19 -2.70
N LYS A 24 -1.37 11.25 -3.86
CA LYS A 24 -1.55 10.09 -4.75
C LYS A 24 -0.19 9.57 -5.21
N LYS A 25 0.68 10.46 -5.70
CA LYS A 25 2.04 10.10 -6.13
C LYS A 25 2.83 9.43 -5.00
N MET A 26 2.85 10.02 -3.81
CA MET A 26 3.53 9.41 -2.65
C MET A 26 2.98 8.04 -2.27
N ALA A 27 1.65 7.84 -2.37
CA ALA A 27 1.04 6.55 -2.09
C ALA A 27 1.45 5.50 -3.13
N VAL A 28 1.46 5.86 -4.41
CA VAL A 28 1.91 5.00 -5.51
C VAL A 28 3.38 4.64 -5.34
N ASP A 29 4.24 5.63 -5.14
CA ASP A 29 5.69 5.43 -4.95
C ASP A 29 5.96 4.50 -3.76
N ALA A 30 5.22 4.65 -2.66
CA ALA A 30 5.35 3.78 -1.50
C ALA A 30 4.93 2.33 -1.80
N ILE A 31 3.81 2.11 -2.50
CA ILE A 31 3.37 0.75 -2.86
C ILE A 31 4.38 0.11 -3.81
N THR A 32 4.81 0.81 -4.86
CA THR A 32 5.80 0.32 -5.83
C THR A 32 7.10 -0.06 -5.13
N THR A 33 7.63 0.82 -4.28
CA THR A 33 8.87 0.57 -3.54
C THR A 33 8.77 -0.68 -2.66
N ILE A 34 7.62 -0.93 -2.03
CA ILE A 34 7.40 -2.11 -1.19
C ILE A 34 7.29 -3.39 -2.05
N ILE A 35 6.54 -3.35 -3.15
CA ILE A 35 6.42 -4.48 -4.08
C ILE A 35 7.81 -4.88 -4.60
N ASP A 36 8.59 -3.90 -5.07
CA ASP A 36 9.95 -4.14 -5.59
C ASP A 36 10.88 -4.72 -4.53
N ALA A 37 10.83 -4.20 -3.30
CA ALA A 37 11.65 -4.68 -2.20
C ALA A 37 11.30 -6.13 -1.81
N LEU A 38 10.00 -6.46 -1.75
CA LEU A 38 9.55 -7.83 -1.50
C LEU A 38 9.93 -8.79 -2.64
N GLY A 39 9.86 -8.33 -3.89
CA GLY A 39 10.33 -9.09 -5.06
C GLY A 39 11.84 -9.37 -5.04
N ARG A 40 12.63 -8.53 -4.35
CA ARG A 40 14.07 -8.72 -4.13
C ARG A 40 14.40 -9.54 -2.87
N GLY A 41 13.40 -9.97 -2.10
CA GLY A 41 13.60 -10.76 -0.89
C GLY A 41 13.94 -9.96 0.37
N VAL A 42 13.67 -8.65 0.41
CA VAL A 42 13.92 -7.79 1.59
C VAL A 42 12.99 -8.15 2.77
N GLY A 43 11.95 -8.95 2.54
CA GLY A 43 11.08 -9.50 3.57
C GLY A 43 10.25 -10.67 3.03
N PRO A 44 9.49 -11.37 3.91
CA PRO A 44 8.59 -12.42 3.47
C PRO A 44 7.44 -11.81 2.66
N PHE A 45 6.99 -12.53 1.64
CA PHE A 45 5.74 -12.22 0.94
C PHE A 45 4.73 -13.33 1.20
N GLY A 46 3.89 -13.13 2.23
CA GLY A 46 2.84 -14.05 2.61
C GLY A 46 1.47 -13.38 2.65
N GLU A 47 0.54 -14.05 3.33
CA GLU A 47 -0.86 -13.63 3.40
C GLU A 47 -1.05 -12.23 4.02
N TRP A 48 -0.18 -11.85 4.95
CA TRP A 48 -0.20 -10.53 5.56
C TRP A 48 0.16 -9.44 4.54
N GLU A 49 1.30 -9.59 3.87
CA GLU A 49 1.80 -8.64 2.88
C GLU A 49 0.82 -8.50 1.72
N GLN A 50 0.27 -9.62 1.24
CA GLN A 50 -0.80 -9.64 0.23
C GLN A 50 -2.00 -8.78 0.67
N ARG A 51 -2.51 -8.98 1.90
CA ARG A 51 -3.66 -8.19 2.41
C ARG A 51 -3.35 -6.72 2.56
N CYS A 52 -2.17 -6.36 3.07
CA CYS A 52 -1.76 -4.97 3.21
C CYS A 52 -1.68 -4.25 1.87
N LEU A 53 -1.06 -4.89 0.87
CA LEU A 53 -0.91 -4.31 -0.46
C LEU A 53 -2.25 -4.27 -1.22
N ALA A 54 -3.07 -5.32 -1.11
CA ALA A 54 -4.42 -5.33 -1.65
C ALA A 54 -5.29 -4.20 -1.04
N ALA A 55 -5.27 -4.05 0.29
CA ALA A 55 -5.99 -2.98 0.98
C ALA A 55 -5.51 -1.59 0.51
N ALA A 56 -4.19 -1.42 0.35
CA ALA A 56 -3.61 -0.18 -0.12
C ALA A 56 -4.11 0.18 -1.53
N ILE A 57 -4.06 -0.77 -2.47
CA ILE A 57 -4.53 -0.57 -3.85
C ILE A 57 -6.04 -0.25 -3.87
N ILE A 58 -6.84 -0.93 -3.04
CA ILE A 58 -8.29 -0.64 -2.92
C ILE A 58 -8.51 0.79 -2.40
N ALA A 59 -7.79 1.21 -1.36
CA ALA A 59 -7.87 2.56 -0.82
C ALA A 59 -7.40 3.62 -1.85
N LEU A 60 -6.36 3.33 -2.63
CA LEU A 60 -5.89 4.18 -3.72
C LEU A 60 -6.98 4.40 -4.77
N ARG A 61 -7.65 3.32 -5.21
CA ARG A 61 -8.80 3.40 -6.15
C ARG A 61 -9.96 4.22 -5.59
N ALA A 62 -10.15 4.20 -4.27
CA ALA A 62 -11.15 5.00 -3.59
C ALA A 62 -10.76 6.47 -3.40
N GLY A 63 -9.56 6.89 -3.83
CA GLY A 63 -9.02 8.25 -3.65
C GLY A 63 -8.51 8.53 -2.23
N LYS A 64 -8.37 7.50 -1.40
CA LYS A 64 -7.92 7.62 0.00
C LYS A 64 -6.41 7.48 0.09
N ASN A 65 -5.69 8.47 -0.42
CA ASN A 65 -4.23 8.38 -0.64
C ASN A 65 -3.42 8.20 0.66
N ASP A 66 -3.75 8.91 1.73
CA ASP A 66 -3.07 8.78 3.02
C ASP A 66 -3.33 7.39 3.65
N GLU A 67 -4.56 6.89 3.56
CA GLU A 67 -4.93 5.55 4.02
C GLU A 67 -4.22 4.47 3.21
N SER A 68 -4.20 4.60 1.88
CA SER A 68 -3.48 3.72 0.96
C SER A 68 -2.01 3.59 1.35
N ARG A 69 -1.33 4.73 1.55
CA ARG A 69 0.08 4.75 1.96
C ARG A 69 0.31 4.11 3.32
N SER A 70 -0.57 4.39 4.29
CA SER A 70 -0.51 3.79 5.63
C SER A 70 -0.65 2.27 5.57
N LEU A 71 -1.61 1.76 4.79
CA LEU A 71 -1.84 0.33 4.58
C LEU A 71 -0.66 -0.35 3.91
N ALA A 72 -0.07 0.27 2.89
CA ALA A 72 1.11 -0.27 2.20
C ALA A 72 2.26 -0.47 3.19
N ARG A 73 2.55 0.54 4.02
CA ARG A 73 3.61 0.48 5.05
C ARG A 73 3.40 -0.62 6.09
N ARG A 74 2.16 -1.09 6.30
CA ARG A 74 1.89 -2.22 7.20
C ARG A 74 2.40 -3.55 6.66
N ALA A 75 2.55 -3.70 5.34
CA ALA A 75 3.10 -4.92 4.75
C ALA A 75 4.49 -5.24 5.34
N ILE A 76 5.30 -4.21 5.58
CA ILE A 76 6.65 -4.37 6.11
C ILE A 76 6.71 -4.28 7.65
N TRP A 77 5.58 -4.33 8.38
CA TRP A 77 5.59 -4.31 9.84
C TRP A 77 6.17 -5.59 10.45
N PRO A 78 6.81 -5.49 11.64
CA PRO A 78 7.21 -6.67 12.40
C PRO A 78 5.96 -7.47 12.81
N GLU A 79 6.13 -8.78 13.01
CA GLU A 79 5.02 -9.71 13.25
C GLU A 79 4.15 -9.36 14.47
N GLU A 80 4.78 -8.84 15.52
CA GLU A 80 4.13 -8.37 16.75
C GLU A 80 3.04 -7.31 16.48
N ASN A 81 3.20 -6.50 15.44
CA ASN A 81 2.29 -5.42 15.09
C ASN A 81 1.13 -5.85 14.16
N ARG A 82 1.11 -7.12 13.72
CA ARG A 82 0.13 -7.61 12.72
C ARG A 82 -1.23 -7.96 13.33
N ARG A 83 -1.25 -8.44 14.58
CA ARG A 83 -2.39 -9.13 15.22
C ARG A 83 -3.66 -8.28 15.42
N ASN A 84 -3.55 -6.96 15.52
CA ASN A 84 -4.68 -6.08 15.85
C ASN A 84 -5.13 -5.19 14.68
N SER A 85 -4.69 -5.48 13.46
CA SER A 85 -5.04 -4.68 12.29
C SER A 85 -6.32 -5.20 11.62
N GLY A 86 -7.26 -4.30 11.32
CA GLY A 86 -8.46 -4.63 10.53
C GLY A 86 -8.15 -5.25 9.15
N VAL A 87 -6.92 -5.04 8.64
CA VAL A 87 -6.41 -5.66 7.42
C VAL A 87 -6.32 -7.19 7.51
N ALA A 88 -6.13 -7.75 8.71
CA ALA A 88 -6.04 -9.19 8.90
C ALA A 88 -7.31 -9.94 8.45
N ARG A 89 -8.46 -9.24 8.42
CA ARG A 89 -9.75 -9.81 8.01
C ARG A 89 -10.12 -9.50 6.56
N LEU A 90 -9.25 -8.83 5.80
CA LEU A 90 -9.51 -8.53 4.40
C LEU A 90 -9.59 -9.84 3.60
N LEU A 91 -10.71 -10.04 2.92
CA LEU A 91 -10.85 -11.11 1.95
C LEU A 91 -10.10 -10.73 0.67
N LEU A 92 -9.04 -11.49 0.37
CA LEU A 92 -8.27 -11.34 -0.85
C LEU A 92 -9.12 -11.79 -2.04
N ARG A 93 -9.17 -10.97 -3.08
CA ARG A 93 -9.80 -11.32 -4.35
C ARG A 93 -8.79 -12.08 -5.23
N PRO A 94 -9.25 -12.96 -6.14
CA PRO A 94 -8.40 -13.45 -7.22
C PRO A 94 -7.75 -12.28 -7.96
N GLY A 95 -6.46 -12.37 -8.28
CA GLY A 95 -5.70 -11.26 -8.88
C GLY A 95 -5.04 -10.31 -7.88
N MET A 96 -4.90 -10.69 -6.59
CA MET A 96 -4.16 -9.92 -5.57
C MET A 96 -3.30 -10.82 -4.67
N LEU A 97 -2.91 -12.00 -5.17
CA LEU A 97 -2.21 -13.03 -4.41
C LEU A 97 -0.71 -13.07 -4.73
N THR A 98 -0.30 -12.56 -5.89
CA THR A 98 1.10 -12.48 -6.29
C THR A 98 1.59 -11.03 -6.43
N LEU A 99 2.90 -10.82 -6.41
CA LEU A 99 3.49 -9.50 -6.66
C LEU A 99 3.17 -9.00 -8.07
N ASP A 100 3.18 -9.88 -9.08
CA ASP A 100 2.83 -9.53 -10.46
C ASP A 100 1.37 -9.08 -10.57
N GLU A 101 0.47 -9.80 -9.92
CA GLU A 101 -0.95 -9.46 -9.84
C GLU A 101 -1.17 -8.11 -9.15
N LEU A 102 -0.56 -7.89 -7.98
CA LEU A 102 -0.62 -6.61 -7.28
C LEU A 102 -0.05 -5.46 -8.11
N THR A 103 1.02 -5.69 -8.87
CA THR A 103 1.62 -4.70 -9.77
C THR A 103 0.65 -4.33 -10.89
N ARG A 104 0.00 -5.31 -11.51
CA ARG A 104 -1.05 -5.07 -12.53
C ARG A 104 -2.21 -4.27 -11.94
N GLU A 105 -2.71 -4.66 -10.78
CA GLU A 105 -3.81 -3.98 -10.11
C GLU A 105 -3.45 -2.54 -9.70
N LEU A 106 -2.20 -2.30 -9.27
CA LEU A 106 -1.67 -0.98 -8.99
C LEU A 106 -1.66 -0.11 -10.26
N ASN A 107 -1.15 -0.63 -11.37
CA ASN A 107 -1.12 0.11 -12.64
C ASN A 107 -2.53 0.53 -13.09
N VAL A 108 -3.52 -0.35 -12.93
CA VAL A 108 -4.94 -0.02 -13.17
C VAL A 108 -5.42 1.08 -12.21
N ALA A 109 -5.09 1.00 -10.93
CA ALA A 109 -5.47 2.01 -9.94
C ALA A 109 -4.84 3.38 -10.20
N VAL A 110 -3.59 3.42 -10.68
CA VAL A 110 -2.88 4.65 -11.05
C VAL A 110 -3.58 5.35 -12.21
N ALA A 111 -3.95 4.59 -13.24
CA ALA A 111 -4.64 5.07 -14.43
C ALA A 111 -6.07 5.56 -14.17
N MET A 112 -6.66 5.21 -13.02
CA MET A 112 -8.00 5.69 -12.66
C MET A 112 -7.97 7.18 -12.29
N PRO A 113 -8.94 7.98 -12.79
CA PRO A 113 -9.09 9.36 -12.37
C PRO A 113 -9.45 9.41 -10.88
N SER A 114 -8.88 10.39 -10.17
CA SER A 114 -9.18 10.64 -8.76
C SER A 114 -10.69 10.81 -8.60
N ARG A 115 -11.34 9.85 -7.92
CA ARG A 115 -12.80 9.85 -7.77
C ARG A 115 -13.17 11.09 -6.96
N ARG A 116 -13.79 12.09 -7.60
CA ARG A 116 -14.35 13.25 -6.89
C ARG A 116 -15.36 12.70 -5.88
N VAL A 117 -15.02 12.76 -4.60
CA VAL A 117 -15.99 12.57 -3.52
C VAL A 117 -17.02 13.67 -3.74
N ARG A 118 -18.22 13.32 -4.22
CA ARG A 118 -19.31 14.28 -4.25
C ARG A 118 -19.59 14.64 -2.79
N PRO A 119 -19.59 15.94 -2.41
CA PRO A 119 -20.12 16.30 -1.11
C PRO A 119 -21.56 15.78 -1.05
N VAL A 120 -21.88 15.06 0.01
CA VAL A 120 -23.26 14.73 0.34
C VAL A 120 -23.86 16.05 0.82
N GLU A 121 -24.79 16.61 0.05
CA GLU A 121 -25.60 17.77 0.44
C GLU A 121 -26.51 17.44 1.63
#